data_AF-A0A323V2L9-F1
#
_entry.id   AF-A0A323V2L9-F1
#
_cell.length_a   1.000
_cell.length_b   1.000
_cell.length_c   1.000
_cell.angle_alpha   90.00
_cell.angle_beta   90.00
_cell.angle_gamma   90.00
#
_symmetry.space_group_name_H-M   'P 1'
#
loop_
_entity.id
_entity.type
_entity.pdbx_description
1 polymer ?
#
loop_
_entity_poly.entity_id
_entity_poly.type
_entity_poly.pdbx_seq_one_letter_code
_entity_poly.pdbx_strand_id
1 'polypeptide(L)'
;MTGTFSRGLVAGAAGTAALHAVTYLDMALRGRPASTVPEQLVDAVADATGTAVPGHGSTRDARRRGLGELAGIANGVGLGVVFSLVRSAGVRMPFPVGAVVKGAAAMAATDVPVAALGVSDPRRWSREDWIADAVPHLAYGAVAQAVVSSIPTPKERVLPRQKATGGLVGRSLLLGVAAGGRSSLGIAGPTLSAADTGAVKKLASLASLAGELYADKQPATPERTSAGALPARLASGAGGGAQLARRQGANAALPVLAGIAGSAAGSFGG
;
A
#
# COMPACT_ATOMS: atom_id res chain seq x y z
N MET A 1 -22.91 -13.67 -0.17
CA MET A 1 -22.47 -12.27 -0.32
C MET A 1 -20.94 -12.20 -0.16
N THR A 2 -20.21 -11.63 -1.11
CA THR A 2 -18.75 -11.49 -1.00
C THR A 2 -18.38 -10.43 0.04
N GLY A 3 -17.67 -10.82 1.10
CA GLY A 3 -17.12 -9.91 2.10
C GLY A 3 -15.89 -9.17 1.58
N THR A 4 -15.42 -8.16 2.33
CA THR A 4 -14.21 -7.40 1.97
C THR A 4 -13.00 -8.31 1.78
N PHE A 5 -12.81 -9.29 2.67
CA PHE A 5 -11.69 -10.21 2.61
C PHE A 5 -11.77 -11.12 1.38
N SER A 6 -12.88 -11.83 1.17
CA SER A 6 -13.02 -12.75 0.03
C SER A 6 -12.98 -12.04 -1.33
N ARG A 7 -13.57 -10.84 -1.44
CA ARG A 7 -13.39 -9.99 -2.64
C ARG A 7 -11.91 -9.66 -2.88
N GLY A 8 -11.18 -9.41 -1.81
CA GLY A 8 -9.74 -9.12 -1.88
C GLY A 8 -8.92 -10.31 -2.36
N LEU A 9 -9.21 -11.50 -1.84
CA LEU A 9 -8.59 -12.74 -2.33
C LEU A 9 -8.84 -12.94 -3.82
N VAL A 10 -10.09 -12.76 -4.27
CA VAL A 10 -10.46 -12.87 -5.69
C VAL A 10 -9.74 -11.81 -6.53
N ALA A 11 -9.70 -10.55 -6.06
CA ALA A 11 -9.03 -9.46 -6.78
C ALA A 11 -7.53 -9.72 -6.94
N GLY A 12 -6.88 -10.19 -5.88
CA GLY A 12 -5.46 -10.51 -5.90
C GLY A 12 -5.16 -11.72 -6.79
N ALA A 13 -5.91 -12.81 -6.66
CA ALA A 13 -5.75 -13.99 -7.51
C ALA A 13 -5.98 -13.69 -9.00
N ALA A 14 -7.04 -12.95 -9.33
CA ALA A 14 -7.32 -12.54 -10.71
C ALA A 14 -6.23 -11.59 -11.25
N GLY A 15 -5.75 -10.65 -10.42
CA GLY A 15 -4.63 -9.79 -10.77
C GLY A 15 -3.36 -10.59 -11.06
N THR A 16 -3.00 -11.55 -10.20
CA THR A 16 -1.81 -12.41 -10.38
C THR A 16 -1.93 -13.24 -11.65
N ALA A 17 -3.12 -13.80 -11.95
CA ALA A 17 -3.36 -14.51 -13.19
C ALA A 17 -3.15 -13.62 -14.42
N ALA A 18 -3.62 -12.36 -14.38
CA ALA A 18 -3.40 -11.39 -15.45
C ALA A 18 -1.93 -11.01 -15.62
N LEU A 19 -1.21 -10.81 -14.50
CA LEU A 19 0.23 -10.57 -14.51
C LEU A 19 0.97 -11.72 -15.20
N HIS A 20 0.71 -12.95 -14.76
CA HIS A 20 1.34 -14.16 -15.33
C HIS A 20 1.02 -14.30 -16.81
N ALA A 21 -0.24 -14.08 -17.22
CA ALA A 21 -0.63 -14.14 -18.62
C ALA A 21 0.17 -13.16 -19.49
N VAL A 22 0.34 -11.92 -19.03
CA VAL A 22 1.12 -10.91 -19.75
C VAL A 22 2.61 -11.25 -19.77
N THR A 23 3.17 -11.72 -18.65
CA THR A 23 4.57 -12.16 -18.58
C THR A 23 4.84 -13.33 -19.53
N TYR A 24 3.99 -14.36 -19.53
CA TYR A 24 4.16 -15.51 -20.42
C TYR A 24 3.90 -15.16 -21.89
N LEU A 25 3.00 -14.22 -22.17
CA LEU A 25 2.80 -13.71 -23.53
C LEU A 25 4.04 -12.97 -24.04
N ASP A 26 4.67 -12.13 -23.22
CA ASP A 26 5.94 -11.46 -23.54
C ASP A 26 7.04 -12.48 -23.86
N MET A 27 7.18 -13.52 -23.03
CA MET A 27 8.12 -14.62 -23.26
C MET A 27 7.83 -15.38 -24.56
N ALA A 28 6.57 -15.70 -24.84
CA ALA A 28 6.17 -16.44 -26.03
C ALA A 28 6.37 -15.63 -27.32
N LEU A 29 6.13 -14.32 -27.30
CA LEU A 29 6.24 -13.46 -28.47
C LEU A 29 7.68 -12.99 -28.74
N ARG A 30 8.45 -12.70 -27.68
CA ARG A 30 9.81 -12.13 -27.80
C ARG A 30 10.93 -13.13 -27.54
N GLY A 31 10.62 -14.34 -27.09
CA GLY A 31 11.63 -15.37 -26.78
C GLY A 31 12.51 -15.04 -25.56
N ARG A 32 12.06 -14.11 -24.72
CA ARG A 32 12.77 -13.68 -23.50
C ARG A 32 12.85 -14.84 -22.49
N PRO A 33 14.01 -15.08 -21.83
CA PRO A 33 14.10 -16.05 -20.74
C PRO A 33 13.32 -15.57 -19.52
N ALA A 34 12.83 -16.52 -18.70
CA ALA A 34 12.21 -16.21 -17.42
C ALA A 34 13.18 -15.43 -16.52
N SER A 35 12.64 -14.49 -15.73
CA SER A 35 13.45 -13.74 -14.76
C SER A 35 13.96 -14.66 -13.67
N THR A 36 15.22 -14.46 -13.26
CA THR A 36 15.84 -15.15 -12.11
C THR A 36 15.83 -14.30 -10.84
N VAL A 37 15.24 -13.10 -10.88
CA VAL A 37 15.18 -12.17 -9.74
C VAL A 37 14.46 -12.78 -8.53
N PRO A 38 13.32 -13.51 -8.68
CA PRO A 38 12.67 -14.14 -7.53
C PRO A 38 13.58 -15.15 -6.82
N GLU A 39 14.33 -15.98 -7.56
CA GLU A 39 15.28 -16.93 -6.96
C GLU A 39 16.45 -16.24 -6.26
N GLN A 40 16.97 -15.16 -6.83
CA GLN A 40 18.03 -14.35 -6.21
C GLN A 40 17.55 -13.65 -4.94
N LEU A 41 16.29 -13.19 -4.93
CA LEU A 41 15.66 -12.62 -3.73
C LEU A 41 15.55 -13.65 -2.61
N VAL A 42 15.22 -14.90 -2.93
CA VAL A 42 15.18 -15.99 -1.95
C VAL A 42 16.56 -16.24 -1.34
N ASP A 43 17.63 -16.24 -2.15
CA ASP A 43 18.98 -16.37 -1.59
C ASP A 43 19.35 -15.17 -0.72
N ALA A 44 19.06 -13.95 -1.16
CA ALA A 44 19.36 -12.74 -0.40
C ALA A 44 18.65 -12.71 0.97
N VAL A 45 17.40 -13.20 1.04
CA VAL A 45 16.68 -13.35 2.32
C VAL A 45 17.29 -14.46 3.18
N ALA A 46 17.71 -15.58 2.58
CA ALA A 46 18.36 -16.67 3.30
C ALA A 46 19.69 -16.18 3.93
N ASP A 47 20.52 -15.50 3.14
CA ASP A 47 21.79 -14.92 3.59
C ASP A 47 21.57 -13.89 4.70
N ALA A 48 20.59 -12.98 4.55
CA ALA A 48 20.26 -11.97 5.55
C ALA A 48 19.75 -12.56 6.88
N THR A 49 19.19 -13.78 6.86
CA THR A 49 18.70 -14.49 8.05
C THR A 49 19.69 -15.51 8.61
N GLY A 50 20.87 -15.64 8.00
CA GLY A 50 21.85 -16.65 8.38
C GLY A 50 21.37 -18.09 8.11
N THR A 51 20.41 -18.25 7.20
CA THR A 51 19.87 -19.56 6.80
C THR A 51 20.32 -19.92 5.39
N ALA A 52 20.20 -21.19 5.02
CA ALA A 52 20.49 -21.65 3.67
C ALA A 52 19.27 -22.35 3.08
N VAL A 53 19.01 -22.13 1.80
CA VAL A 53 18.01 -22.93 1.07
C VAL A 53 18.53 -24.37 1.00
N PRO A 54 17.87 -25.36 1.64
CA PRO A 54 18.49 -26.68 1.77
C PRO A 54 18.50 -27.42 0.42
N GLY A 55 19.40 -28.39 0.28
CA GLY A 55 19.57 -29.20 -0.93
C GLY A 55 20.71 -28.74 -1.85
N HIS A 56 20.98 -29.52 -2.90
CA HIS A 56 22.07 -29.26 -3.85
C HIS A 56 21.59 -29.45 -5.30
N GLY A 57 22.32 -28.85 -6.25
CA GLY A 57 22.02 -28.92 -7.69
C GLY A 57 20.57 -28.57 -8.01
N SER A 58 19.94 -29.39 -8.85
CA SER A 58 18.55 -29.22 -9.29
C SER A 58 17.53 -29.15 -8.14
N THR A 59 17.79 -29.82 -7.01
CA THR A 59 16.90 -29.76 -5.84
C THR A 59 16.88 -28.36 -5.21
N ARG A 60 18.04 -27.71 -5.11
CA ARG A 60 18.12 -26.35 -4.57
C ARG A 60 17.44 -25.36 -5.52
N ASP A 61 17.67 -25.50 -6.82
CA ASP A 61 17.07 -24.61 -7.82
C ASP A 61 15.54 -24.73 -7.87
N ALA A 62 15.00 -25.95 -7.77
CA ALA A 62 13.56 -26.16 -7.67
C ALA A 62 12.95 -25.50 -6.41
N ARG A 63 13.65 -25.56 -5.27
CA ARG A 63 13.22 -24.91 -4.02
C ARG A 63 13.26 -23.39 -4.12
N ARG A 64 14.34 -22.82 -4.67
CA ARG A 64 14.47 -21.37 -4.89
C ARG A 64 13.34 -20.86 -5.77
N ARG A 65 13.08 -21.54 -6.90
CA ARG A 65 11.97 -21.21 -7.80
C ARG A 65 10.62 -21.32 -7.11
N GLY A 66 10.36 -22.43 -6.41
CA GLY A 66 9.10 -22.63 -5.70
C GLY A 66 8.84 -21.58 -4.61
N LEU A 67 9.87 -21.20 -3.85
CA LEU A 67 9.78 -20.15 -2.83
C LEU A 67 9.52 -18.77 -3.45
N GLY A 68 10.19 -18.44 -4.55
CA GLY A 68 9.98 -17.20 -5.30
C GLY A 68 8.54 -17.08 -5.81
N GLU A 69 8.02 -18.13 -6.44
CA GLU A 69 6.64 -18.19 -6.95
C GLU A 69 5.60 -18.09 -5.82
N LEU A 70 5.81 -18.79 -4.70
CA LEU A 70 4.92 -18.71 -3.53
C LEU A 70 4.91 -17.30 -2.93
N ALA A 71 6.07 -16.63 -2.85
CA ALA A 71 6.15 -15.24 -2.40
C ALA A 71 5.40 -14.29 -3.35
N GLY A 72 5.53 -14.48 -4.66
CA GLY A 72 4.79 -13.72 -5.67
C GLY A 72 3.27 -13.88 -5.54
N ILE A 73 2.79 -15.12 -5.37
CA ILE A 73 1.37 -15.41 -5.14
C ILE A 73 0.88 -14.76 -3.84
N ALA A 74 1.64 -14.91 -2.74
CA ALA A 74 1.30 -14.32 -1.45
C ALA A 74 1.21 -12.79 -1.54
N ASN A 75 2.16 -12.15 -2.23
CA ASN A 75 2.14 -10.70 -2.46
C ASN A 75 0.91 -10.28 -3.27
N GLY A 76 0.64 -10.93 -4.40
CA GLY A 76 -0.50 -10.63 -5.25
C GLY A 76 -1.85 -10.80 -4.54
N VAL A 77 -2.04 -11.88 -3.78
CA VAL A 77 -3.26 -12.11 -2.98
C VAL A 77 -3.37 -11.10 -1.83
N GLY A 78 -2.27 -10.84 -1.11
CA GLY A 78 -2.21 -9.89 -0.01
C GLY A 78 -2.57 -8.47 -0.45
N LEU A 79 -2.01 -8.01 -1.58
CA LEU A 79 -2.34 -6.71 -2.15
C LEU A 79 -3.81 -6.60 -2.57
N GLY A 80 -4.40 -7.67 -3.13
CA GLY A 80 -5.83 -7.72 -3.42
C GLY A 80 -6.69 -7.47 -2.17
N VAL A 81 -6.32 -8.07 -1.04
CA VAL A 81 -6.95 -7.83 0.26
C VAL A 81 -6.79 -6.37 0.69
N VAL A 82 -5.58 -5.81 0.61
CA VAL A 82 -5.33 -4.40 0.93
C VAL A 82 -6.19 -3.47 0.08
N PHE A 83 -6.26 -3.68 -1.24
CA PHE A 83 -7.07 -2.85 -2.13
C PHE A 83 -8.57 -2.93 -1.82
N SER A 84 -9.05 -4.13 -1.49
CA SER A 84 -10.43 -4.34 -1.10
C SER A 84 -10.74 -3.64 0.24
N LEU A 85 -9.82 -3.67 1.20
CA LEU A 85 -9.93 -2.94 2.47
C LEU A 85 -9.97 -1.43 2.25
N VAL A 86 -9.06 -0.89 1.44
CA VAL A 86 -8.98 0.55 1.09
C VAL A 86 -10.28 1.01 0.44
N ARG A 87 -10.80 0.24 -0.53
CA ARG A 87 -12.09 0.56 -1.16
C ARG A 87 -13.25 0.50 -0.17
N SER A 88 -13.32 -0.55 0.65
CA SER A 88 -14.35 -0.70 1.69
C SER A 88 -14.28 0.40 2.75
N ALA A 89 -13.09 0.95 3.03
CA ALA A 89 -12.90 2.09 3.92
C ALA A 89 -13.45 3.40 3.33
N GLY A 90 -13.63 3.47 2.00
CA GLY A 90 -14.29 4.58 1.31
C GLY A 90 -13.46 5.28 0.26
N VAL A 91 -12.24 4.82 -0.01
CA VAL A 91 -11.39 5.36 -1.06
C VAL A 91 -11.83 4.77 -2.39
N ARG A 92 -12.55 5.56 -3.19
CA ARG A 92 -13.04 5.15 -4.51
C ARG A 92 -12.40 6.01 -5.58
N MET A 93 -11.45 5.44 -6.30
CA MET A 93 -10.81 6.10 -7.44
C MET A 93 -11.57 5.80 -8.74
N PRO A 94 -11.57 6.73 -9.71
CA PRO A 94 -11.95 6.43 -11.09
C PRO A 94 -11.15 5.23 -11.60
N PHE A 95 -11.72 4.46 -12.53
CA PHE A 95 -11.10 3.24 -13.05
C PHE A 95 -9.63 3.41 -13.49
N PRO A 96 -9.28 4.34 -14.40
CA PRO A 96 -7.91 4.43 -14.90
C PRO A 96 -6.91 4.77 -13.80
N VAL A 97 -7.25 5.72 -12.93
CA VAL A 97 -6.42 6.11 -11.78
C VAL A 97 -6.25 4.93 -10.81
N GLY A 98 -7.36 4.25 -10.50
CA GLY A 98 -7.34 3.12 -9.57
C GLY A 98 -6.57 1.91 -10.10
N ALA A 99 -6.50 1.72 -11.41
CA ALA A 99 -5.71 0.68 -12.07
C ALA A 99 -4.21 0.98 -11.98
N VAL A 100 -3.80 2.20 -12.37
CA VAL A 100 -2.39 2.65 -12.31
C VAL A 100 -1.87 2.61 -10.89
N VAL A 101 -2.61 3.15 -9.91
CA VAL A 101 -2.19 3.15 -8.50
C VAL A 101 -2.00 1.73 -7.97
N LYS A 102 -2.86 0.79 -8.33
CA LYS A 102 -2.73 -0.61 -7.90
C LYS A 102 -1.58 -1.33 -8.58
N GLY A 103 -1.35 -1.06 -9.86
CA GLY A 103 -0.22 -1.63 -10.59
C GLY A 103 1.10 -1.12 -10.02
N ALA A 104 1.21 0.20 -9.81
CA ALA A 104 2.38 0.79 -9.16
C ALA A 104 2.60 0.26 -7.74
N ALA A 105 1.53 0.04 -6.96
CA ALA A 105 1.65 -0.58 -5.64
C ALA A 105 2.13 -2.03 -5.71
N ALA A 106 1.70 -2.80 -6.71
CA ALA A 106 2.17 -4.17 -6.93
C ALA A 106 3.63 -4.23 -7.32
N MET A 107 4.03 -3.39 -8.28
CA MET A 107 5.41 -3.20 -8.70
C MET A 107 6.31 -2.78 -7.52
N ALA A 108 5.90 -1.78 -6.75
CA ALA A 108 6.68 -1.36 -5.58
C ALA A 108 6.81 -2.47 -4.52
N ALA A 109 5.78 -3.30 -4.35
CA ALA A 109 5.81 -4.39 -3.37
C ALA A 109 6.81 -5.50 -3.74
N THR A 110 7.16 -5.66 -5.02
CA THR A 110 8.22 -6.58 -5.48
C THR A 110 9.57 -5.90 -5.55
N ASP A 111 9.62 -4.68 -6.08
CA ASP A 111 10.88 -4.02 -6.42
C ASP A 111 11.59 -3.41 -5.22
N VAL A 112 10.85 -2.93 -4.22
CA VAL A 112 11.45 -2.33 -3.03
C VAL A 112 12.27 -3.36 -2.24
N PRO A 113 11.77 -4.57 -1.93
CA PRO A 113 12.59 -5.62 -1.32
C PRO A 113 13.81 -6.02 -2.17
N VAL A 114 13.62 -6.16 -3.48
CA VAL A 114 14.70 -6.48 -4.44
C VAL A 114 15.80 -5.42 -4.40
N ALA A 115 15.43 -4.14 -4.38
CA ALA A 115 16.38 -3.02 -4.29
C ALA A 115 17.03 -2.91 -2.91
N ALA A 116 16.27 -3.08 -1.84
CA ALA A 116 16.76 -3.00 -0.46
C ALA A 116 17.78 -4.09 -0.15
N LEU A 117 17.62 -5.29 -0.72
CA LEU A 117 18.54 -6.40 -0.58
C LEU A 117 19.67 -6.41 -1.62
N GLY A 118 19.74 -5.40 -2.48
CA GLY A 118 20.81 -5.25 -3.48
C GLY A 118 20.75 -6.27 -4.63
N VAL A 119 19.62 -6.93 -4.83
CA VAL A 119 19.42 -7.92 -5.90
C VAL A 119 19.31 -7.23 -7.27
N SER A 120 18.66 -6.07 -7.33
CA SER A 120 18.59 -5.23 -8.53
C SER A 120 18.48 -3.75 -8.15
N ASP A 121 18.80 -2.84 -9.06
CA ASP A 121 18.66 -1.39 -8.84
C ASP A 121 17.79 -0.75 -9.94
N PRO A 122 16.51 -0.41 -9.64
CA PRO A 122 15.60 0.21 -10.60
C PRO A 122 16.12 1.52 -11.22
N ARG A 123 17.07 2.19 -10.55
CA ARG A 123 17.69 3.43 -11.05
C ARG A 123 18.66 3.19 -12.20
N ARG A 124 19.08 1.94 -12.42
CA ARG A 124 20.02 1.53 -13.47
C ARG A 124 19.36 0.71 -14.58
N TRP A 125 18.07 0.45 -14.48
CA TRP A 125 17.31 -0.32 -15.46
C TRP A 125 17.29 0.39 -16.82
N SER A 126 17.37 -0.42 -17.88
CA SER A 126 17.09 0.07 -19.22
C SER A 126 15.60 0.43 -19.38
N ARG A 127 15.25 1.09 -20.48
CA ARG A 127 13.83 1.38 -20.77
C ARG A 127 13.05 0.09 -20.98
N GLU A 128 13.69 -0.89 -21.62
CA GLU A 128 13.16 -2.21 -21.89
C GLU A 128 12.86 -2.95 -20.58
N ASP A 129 13.76 -2.91 -19.60
CA ASP A 129 13.56 -3.50 -18.27
C ASP A 129 12.36 -2.85 -17.57
N TRP A 130 12.28 -1.52 -17.58
CA TRP A 130 11.16 -0.78 -17.01
C TRP A 130 9.82 -1.17 -17.64
N ILE A 131 9.76 -1.30 -18.97
CA ILE A 131 8.53 -1.70 -19.68
C ILE A 131 8.17 -3.14 -19.35
N ALA A 132 9.16 -4.04 -19.39
CA ALA A 132 9.01 -5.46 -19.13
C ALA A 132 8.52 -5.74 -17.72
N ASP A 133 8.80 -4.85 -16.78
CA ASP A 133 8.29 -4.93 -15.41
C ASP A 133 6.94 -4.19 -15.22
N ALA A 134 6.83 -2.95 -15.70
CA ALA A 134 5.63 -2.14 -15.46
C ALA A 134 4.39 -2.70 -16.15
N VAL A 135 4.51 -3.28 -17.35
CA VAL A 135 3.35 -3.75 -18.14
C VAL A 135 2.58 -4.90 -17.45
N PRO A 136 3.24 -5.99 -17.00
CA PRO A 136 2.57 -7.02 -16.19
C PRO A 136 1.93 -6.47 -14.90
N HIS A 137 2.60 -5.55 -14.20
CA HIS A 137 2.07 -4.93 -12.99
C HIS A 137 0.86 -4.02 -13.26
N LEU A 138 0.84 -3.29 -14.37
CA LEU A 138 -0.33 -2.52 -14.80
C LEU A 138 -1.52 -3.43 -15.15
N ALA A 139 -1.26 -4.59 -15.77
CA ALA A 139 -2.30 -5.59 -16.02
C ALA A 139 -2.89 -6.15 -14.71
N TYR A 140 -2.03 -6.48 -13.73
CA TYR A 140 -2.45 -6.81 -12.37
C TYR A 140 -3.34 -5.72 -11.78
N GLY A 141 -2.89 -4.46 -11.82
CA GLY A 141 -3.60 -3.32 -11.28
C GLY A 141 -4.97 -3.08 -11.92
N ALA A 142 -5.06 -3.23 -13.24
CA ALA A 142 -6.29 -3.09 -14.00
C ALA A 142 -7.32 -4.17 -13.63
N VAL A 143 -6.91 -5.43 -13.56
CA VAL A 143 -7.81 -6.54 -13.20
C VAL A 143 -8.22 -6.46 -11.72
N ALA A 144 -7.27 -6.18 -10.82
CA ALA A 144 -7.59 -5.98 -9.41
C ALA A 144 -8.56 -4.80 -9.22
N GLN A 145 -8.37 -3.69 -9.95
CA GLN A 145 -9.31 -2.56 -9.96
C GLN A 145 -10.69 -2.96 -10.50
N ALA A 146 -10.74 -3.72 -11.60
CA ALA A 146 -11.99 -4.22 -12.15
C ALA A 146 -12.76 -5.01 -11.11
N VAL A 147 -12.14 -6.00 -10.48
CA VAL A 147 -12.78 -6.85 -9.45
C VAL A 147 -13.29 -6.03 -8.27
N VAL A 148 -12.46 -5.18 -7.67
CA VAL A 148 -12.93 -4.41 -6.50
C VAL A 148 -14.01 -3.40 -6.87
N SER A 149 -14.02 -2.92 -8.12
CA SER A 149 -15.03 -1.96 -8.59
C SER A 149 -16.35 -2.60 -9.00
N SER A 150 -16.33 -3.82 -9.51
CA SER A 150 -17.51 -4.55 -10.02
C SER A 150 -18.20 -5.39 -8.96
N ILE A 151 -17.50 -5.80 -7.90
CA ILE A 151 -18.05 -6.62 -6.82
C ILE A 151 -18.26 -5.77 -5.56
N PRO A 152 -19.46 -5.18 -5.33
CA PRO A 152 -19.73 -4.40 -4.14
C PRO A 152 -19.94 -5.29 -2.91
N THR A 153 -19.30 -4.91 -1.80
CA THR A 153 -19.52 -5.54 -0.49
C THR A 153 -20.83 -5.04 0.14
N PRO A 154 -21.42 -5.74 1.13
CA PRO A 154 -22.60 -5.24 1.84
C PRO A 154 -22.44 -3.81 2.39
N LYS A 155 -21.26 -3.48 2.93
CA LYS A 155 -20.92 -2.12 3.40
C LYS A 155 -21.01 -1.06 2.29
N GLU A 156 -20.69 -1.42 1.05
CA GLU A 156 -20.70 -0.51 -0.09
C GLU A 156 -22.10 -0.29 -0.67
N ARG A 157 -23.01 -1.26 -0.51
CA ARG A 157 -24.41 -1.17 -0.98
C ARG A 157 -25.25 -0.21 -0.15
N VAL A 158 -24.97 -0.11 1.15
CA VAL A 158 -25.73 0.72 2.09
C VAL A 158 -25.31 2.20 2.03
N LEU A 159 -24.13 2.52 1.50
CA LEU A 159 -23.55 3.87 1.56
C LEU A 159 -23.04 4.33 0.17
N PRO A 160 -23.92 4.87 -0.70
CA PRO A 160 -23.45 5.67 -1.83
C PRO A 160 -22.74 6.91 -1.27
N ARG A 161 -21.43 7.01 -1.54
CA ARG A 161 -20.61 8.11 -1.03
C ARG A 161 -20.69 9.32 -1.94
N GLN A 162 -20.97 10.48 -1.35
CA GLN A 162 -20.96 11.76 -2.06
C GLN A 162 -19.54 12.15 -2.46
N LYS A 163 -19.41 13.08 -3.42
CA LYS A 163 -18.10 13.67 -3.75
C LYS A 163 -17.59 14.48 -2.55
N ALA A 164 -16.28 14.49 -2.34
CA ALA A 164 -15.68 15.32 -1.30
C ALA A 164 -15.79 16.80 -1.67
N THR A 165 -16.22 17.64 -0.73
CA THR A 165 -16.27 19.09 -0.92
C THR A 165 -14.88 19.71 -0.80
N GLY A 166 -14.66 20.87 -1.42
CA GLY A 166 -13.38 21.59 -1.31
C GLY A 166 -12.99 21.89 0.14
N GLY A 167 -13.97 22.28 0.98
CA GLY A 167 -13.74 22.50 2.41
C GLY A 167 -13.30 21.25 3.17
N LEU A 168 -13.84 20.07 2.85
CA LEU A 168 -13.38 18.80 3.42
C LEU A 168 -11.95 18.46 3.00
N VAL A 169 -11.62 18.68 1.71
CA VAL A 169 -10.27 18.45 1.19
C VAL A 169 -9.28 19.40 1.88
N GLY A 170 -9.61 20.68 2.02
CA GLY A 170 -8.78 21.66 2.72
C GLY A 170 -8.56 21.32 4.20
N ARG A 171 -9.60 20.89 4.94
CA ARG A 171 -9.44 20.43 6.33
C ARG A 171 -8.57 19.18 6.43
N SER A 172 -8.67 18.28 5.45
CA SER A 172 -7.85 17.07 5.41
C SER A 172 -6.38 17.40 5.12
N LEU A 173 -6.12 18.38 4.25
CA LEU A 173 -4.77 18.92 4.01
C LEU A 173 -4.17 19.51 5.28
N LEU A 174 -4.90 20.40 5.96
CA LEU A 174 -4.44 21.04 7.20
C LEU A 174 -4.19 20.02 8.31
N LEU A 175 -5.08 19.04 8.45
CA LEU A 175 -4.87 17.91 9.36
C LEU A 175 -3.65 17.10 8.98
N GLY A 176 -3.41 16.91 7.68
CA GLY A 176 -2.20 16.33 7.13
C GLY A 176 -0.97 17.10 7.59
N VAL A 177 -0.92 18.42 7.41
CA VAL A 177 0.21 19.27 7.87
C VAL A 177 0.47 19.09 9.36
N ALA A 178 -0.59 19.08 10.18
CA ALA A 178 -0.47 18.80 11.60
C ALA A 178 0.10 17.40 11.88
N ALA A 179 -0.36 16.37 11.16
CA ALA A 179 0.15 15.00 11.24
C ALA A 179 1.63 14.90 10.78
N GLY A 180 2.03 15.73 9.82
CA GLY A 180 3.40 15.85 9.34
C GLY A 180 4.36 16.33 10.42
N GLY A 181 3.93 17.30 11.23
CA GLY A 181 4.68 17.77 12.41
C GLY A 181 4.63 16.78 13.58
N ARG A 182 3.46 16.21 13.87
CA ARG A 182 3.25 15.22 14.94
C ARG A 182 2.28 14.11 14.49
N SER A 183 2.79 12.90 14.34
CA SER A 183 2.09 11.79 13.69
C SER A 183 0.77 11.44 14.37
N SER A 184 0.67 11.49 15.69
CA SER A 184 -0.58 11.19 16.41
C SER A 184 -1.73 12.13 16.06
N LEU A 185 -1.46 13.37 15.62
CA LEU A 185 -2.52 14.36 15.33
C LEU A 185 -3.44 13.94 14.18
N GLY A 186 -2.95 13.20 13.18
CA GLY A 186 -3.77 12.76 12.06
C GLY A 186 -4.96 11.92 12.49
N ILE A 187 -4.81 11.08 13.52
CA ILE A 187 -5.87 10.21 14.05
C ILE A 187 -6.50 10.79 15.33
N ALA A 188 -5.69 11.33 16.24
CA ALA A 188 -6.17 11.87 17.50
C ALA A 188 -7.00 13.15 17.28
N GLY A 189 -6.60 14.02 16.36
CA GLY A 189 -7.28 15.29 16.08
C GLY A 189 -8.77 15.13 15.80
N PRO A 190 -9.15 14.36 14.76
CA PRO A 190 -10.57 14.08 14.49
C PRO A 190 -11.23 13.40 15.68
N THR A 191 -10.60 12.36 16.26
CA THR A 191 -11.20 11.56 17.34
C THR A 191 -11.54 12.42 18.57
N LEU A 192 -10.67 13.35 18.95
CA LEU A 192 -10.88 14.26 20.07
C LEU A 192 -11.93 15.33 19.76
N SER A 193 -11.96 15.83 18.52
CA SER A 193 -12.90 16.90 18.11
C SER A 193 -14.32 16.40 17.84
N ALA A 194 -14.55 15.08 17.82
CA ALA A 194 -15.87 14.52 17.59
C ALA A 194 -16.74 14.55 18.85
N ALA A 195 -17.95 15.09 18.70
CA ALA A 195 -18.96 15.09 19.76
C ALA A 195 -19.44 13.68 20.11
N ASP A 196 -19.53 12.80 19.11
CA ASP A 196 -20.04 11.42 19.21
C ASP A 196 -18.99 10.39 19.66
N THR A 197 -17.75 10.81 19.90
CA THR A 197 -16.69 9.89 20.33
C THR A 197 -16.71 9.69 21.84
N GLY A 198 -16.88 8.44 22.27
CA GLY A 198 -16.90 8.06 23.68
C GLY A 198 -15.56 8.28 24.41
N ALA A 199 -15.64 8.41 25.74
CA ALA A 199 -14.51 8.79 26.61
C ALA A 199 -13.28 7.89 26.45
N VAL A 200 -13.46 6.57 26.31
CA VAL A 200 -12.35 5.62 26.13
C VAL A 200 -11.49 5.93 24.90
N LYS A 201 -12.13 6.24 23.76
CA LYS A 201 -11.40 6.58 22.52
C LYS A 201 -10.70 7.93 22.63
N LYS A 202 -11.29 8.88 23.35
CA LYS A 202 -10.67 10.18 23.63
C LYS A 202 -9.45 10.01 24.53
N LEU A 203 -9.56 9.26 25.61
CA LEU A 203 -8.44 8.94 26.51
C LEU A 203 -7.33 8.19 25.78
N ALA A 204 -7.65 7.20 24.94
CA ALA A 204 -6.65 6.51 24.13
C ALA A 204 -5.93 7.46 23.15
N SER A 205 -6.66 8.41 22.56
CA SER A 205 -6.07 9.42 21.67
C SER A 205 -5.14 10.39 22.42
N LEU A 206 -5.54 10.80 23.64
CA LEU A 206 -4.69 11.60 24.53
C LEU A 206 -3.44 10.84 24.97
N ALA A 207 -3.58 9.56 25.32
CA ALA A 207 -2.46 8.71 25.69
C ALA A 207 -1.49 8.51 24.52
N SER A 208 -1.99 8.34 23.29
CA SER A 208 -1.15 8.28 22.09
C SER A 208 -0.36 9.58 21.86
N LEU A 209 -0.99 10.74 22.07
CA LEU A 209 -0.32 12.05 21.99
C LEU A 209 0.78 12.19 23.05
N ALA A 210 0.47 11.83 24.30
CA ALA A 210 1.42 11.86 25.41
C ALA A 210 2.59 10.87 25.18
N GLY A 211 2.29 9.68 24.65
CA GLY A 211 3.27 8.67 24.28
C GLY A 211 4.22 9.17 23.19
N GLU A 212 3.71 9.82 22.13
CA GLU A 212 4.56 10.42 21.10
C GLU A 212 5.41 11.57 21.67
N LEU A 213 4.85 12.42 22.53
CA LEU A 213 5.61 13.49 23.21
C LEU A 213 6.78 12.94 24.05
N TYR A 214 6.56 11.80 24.72
CA TYR A 214 7.61 11.13 25.48
C TYR A 214 8.64 10.45 24.57
N ALA A 215 8.17 9.76 23.52
CA ALA A 215 9.02 9.12 22.52
C ALA A 215 9.92 10.15 21.82
N ASP A 216 9.40 11.34 21.49
CA ASP A 216 10.15 12.45 20.88
C ASP A 216 11.37 12.90 21.73
N LYS A 217 11.44 12.52 23.02
CA LYS A 217 12.56 12.84 23.91
C LYS A 217 13.59 11.71 24.07
N GLN A 218 13.34 10.56 23.47
CA GLN A 218 14.27 9.43 23.53
C GLN A 218 15.46 9.64 22.58
N PRO A 219 16.69 9.29 22.98
CA PRO A 219 17.88 9.46 22.14
C PRO A 219 17.83 8.67 20.81
N ALA A 220 17.09 7.56 20.78
CA ALA A 220 16.98 6.69 19.62
C ALA A 220 15.87 7.09 18.63
N THR A 221 15.21 8.23 18.85
CA THR A 221 14.06 8.63 18.05
C THR A 221 14.49 9.05 16.64
N PRO A 222 13.97 8.40 15.58
CA PRO A 222 14.38 8.72 14.21
C PRO A 222 13.95 10.13 13.80
N GLU A 223 14.70 10.72 12.86
CA GLU A 223 14.29 11.96 12.21
C GLU A 223 12.94 11.80 11.50
N ARG A 224 12.13 12.86 11.48
CA ARG A 224 10.77 12.83 10.92
C ARG A 224 10.72 12.48 9.44
N THR A 225 11.77 12.82 8.72
CA THR A 225 11.97 12.59 7.28
C THR A 225 12.71 11.28 6.99
N SER A 226 13.15 10.55 8.02
CA SER A 226 13.83 9.27 7.85
C SER A 226 12.91 8.23 7.22
N ALA A 227 13.51 7.26 6.52
CA ALA A 227 12.79 6.15 5.92
C ALA A 227 11.97 5.33 6.95
N GLY A 228 12.39 5.33 8.22
CA GLY A 228 11.68 4.64 9.30
C GLY A 228 10.46 5.41 9.84
N ALA A 229 10.48 6.75 9.83
CA ALA A 229 9.42 7.56 10.45
C ALA A 229 8.41 8.14 9.45
N LEU A 230 8.86 8.53 8.26
CA LEU A 230 8.02 9.21 7.26
C LEU A 230 6.78 8.38 6.87
N PRO A 231 6.86 7.05 6.62
CA PRO A 231 5.68 6.26 6.26
C PRO A 231 4.56 6.32 7.30
N ALA A 232 4.89 6.29 8.59
CA ALA A 232 3.92 6.36 9.67
C ALA A 232 3.21 7.72 9.70
N ARG A 233 3.95 8.81 9.42
CA ARG A 233 3.39 10.17 9.33
C ARG A 233 2.41 10.29 8.17
N LEU A 234 2.81 9.85 6.98
CA LEU A 234 1.95 9.84 5.79
C LEU A 234 0.71 8.99 6.00
N ALA A 235 0.85 7.81 6.62
CA ALA A 235 -0.26 6.92 6.95
C ALA A 235 -1.23 7.58 7.96
N SER A 236 -0.73 8.35 8.91
CA SER A 236 -1.56 9.10 9.84
C SER A 236 -2.34 10.23 9.14
N GLY A 237 -1.67 10.99 8.27
CA GLY A 237 -2.34 12.01 7.43
C GLY A 237 -3.44 11.40 6.55
N ALA A 238 -3.14 10.27 5.91
CA ALA A 238 -4.12 9.48 5.15
C ALA A 238 -5.32 9.06 6.02
N GLY A 239 -5.04 8.50 7.20
CA GLY A 239 -6.06 8.05 8.14
C GLY A 239 -6.97 9.17 8.63
N GLY A 240 -6.40 10.35 8.92
CA GLY A 240 -7.16 11.55 9.28
C GLY A 240 -8.11 12.01 8.17
N GLY A 241 -7.61 12.11 6.94
CA GLY A 241 -8.44 12.41 5.77
C GLY A 241 -9.56 11.38 5.57
N ALA A 242 -9.28 10.09 5.75
CA ALA A 242 -10.28 9.04 5.67
C ALA A 242 -11.34 9.15 6.78
N GLN A 243 -10.95 9.49 8.02
CA GLN A 243 -11.89 9.69 9.12
C GLN A 243 -12.81 10.90 8.88
N LEU A 244 -12.27 12.03 8.42
CA LEU A 244 -13.07 13.20 8.08
C LEU A 244 -14.06 12.91 6.95
N ALA A 245 -13.62 12.20 5.90
CA ALA A 245 -14.49 11.79 4.81
C ALA A 245 -15.62 10.86 5.27
N ARG A 246 -15.33 9.92 6.17
CA ARG A 246 -16.32 9.02 6.75
C ARG A 246 -17.41 9.77 7.53
N ARG A 247 -17.05 10.81 8.29
CA ARG A 247 -18.02 11.63 9.04
C ARG A 247 -19.01 12.34 8.14
N GLN A 248 -18.57 12.76 6.96
CA GLN A 248 -19.42 13.48 5.99
C GLN A 248 -20.07 12.55 4.95
N GLY A 249 -19.94 11.23 5.09
CA GLY A 249 -20.45 10.30 4.08
C GLY A 249 -19.81 10.47 2.69
N ALA A 250 -18.61 11.05 2.62
CA ALA A 250 -17.94 11.40 1.36
C ALA A 250 -16.96 10.31 0.89
N ASN A 251 -16.64 10.35 -0.40
CA ASN A 251 -15.55 9.58 -1.00
C ASN A 251 -14.21 10.06 -0.43
N ALA A 252 -13.45 9.13 0.14
CA ALA A 252 -12.21 9.44 0.85
C ALA A 252 -11.00 9.64 -0.07
N ALA A 253 -11.11 9.42 -1.39
CA ALA A 253 -9.96 9.51 -2.31
C ALA A 253 -9.22 10.86 -2.23
N LEU A 254 -9.92 11.98 -2.43
CA LEU A 254 -9.29 13.31 -2.34
C LEU A 254 -8.87 13.68 -0.90
N PRO A 255 -9.70 13.46 0.14
CA PRO A 255 -9.30 13.68 1.53
C PRO A 255 -8.03 12.93 1.96
N VAL A 256 -7.90 11.65 1.56
CA VAL A 256 -6.72 10.83 1.85
C VAL A 256 -5.48 11.39 1.16
N LEU A 257 -5.58 11.72 -0.14
CA LEU A 257 -4.47 12.31 -0.89
C LEU A 257 -4.04 13.67 -0.30
N ALA A 258 -5.02 14.51 0.06
CA ALA A 258 -4.75 15.78 0.72
C ALA A 258 -4.08 15.59 2.08
N GLY A 259 -4.53 14.62 2.88
CA GLY A 259 -3.90 14.28 4.15
C GLY A 259 -2.45 13.79 4.01
N ILE A 260 -2.18 12.96 3.00
CA ILE A 260 -0.81 12.52 2.66
C ILE A 260 0.05 13.71 2.24
N ALA A 261 -0.43 14.53 1.30
CA ALA A 261 0.29 15.69 0.81
C ALA A 261 0.60 16.70 1.91
N GLY A 262 -0.39 16.98 2.77
CA GLY A 262 -0.22 17.82 3.95
C GLY A 262 0.81 17.23 4.91
N SER A 263 0.75 15.92 5.16
CA SER A 263 1.69 15.26 6.06
C SER A 263 3.12 15.30 5.53
N ALA A 264 3.33 15.10 4.22
CA ALA A 264 4.63 15.31 3.61
C ALA A 264 5.10 16.76 3.85
N ALA A 265 4.28 17.75 3.50
CA ALA A 265 4.64 19.16 3.70
C ALA A 265 4.97 19.49 5.16
N GLY A 266 4.19 19.00 6.12
CA GLY A 266 4.42 19.22 7.55
C GLY A 266 5.65 18.48 8.09
N SER A 267 6.04 17.34 7.50
CA SER A 267 7.26 16.62 7.88
C SER A 267 8.54 17.28 7.40
N PHE A 268 8.50 17.99 6.26
CA PHE A 268 9.65 18.74 5.74
C PHE A 268 9.68 20.21 6.20
N GLY A 269 8.54 20.75 6.64
CA GLY A 269 8.41 22.17 6.99
C GLY A 269 8.60 22.54 8.45
N GLY A 270 8.80 21.59 9.37
CA GLY A 270 8.89 21.87 10.81
C GLY A 270 9.75 20.90 11.60
#